data_AF-A0A1Y2CLQ5-F1
#
_entry.id   AF-A0A1Y2CLQ5-F1
#
_cell.length_a   1.000
_cell.length_b   1.000
_cell.length_c   1.000
_cell.angle_alpha   90.00
_cell.angle_beta   90.00
_cell.angle_gamma   90.00
#
_symmetry.space_group_name_H-M   'P 1'
#
loop_
_entity.id
_entity.type
_entity.pdbx_description
1 polymer ?
#
loop_
_entity_poly.entity_id
_entity_poly.type
_entity_poly.pdbx_seq_one_letter_code
_entity_poly.pdbx_strand_id
1 'polypeptide(L)'
;MTEKSRNLFYKFVGGVTVATLVAIGLWWLNSLDDEEEFSDFIQNADNDSNINFNENHTKIKIVISGKNIILNSSNPKEIDDKQIATLFALSDNFDIYIVIQVKDENEQNEIFNSISKHEIFKTGILNINKVLFCSTAPGKGHIARHIEPYIFIDDNVETIENFSKFIPRTICITESDPISLKDKNNVEIVNSLEKCSLMKFKIN
;
A
#
# COMPACT_ATOMS: atom_id res chain seq x y z
N MET A 1 -15.64 12.83 71.87
CA MET A 1 -15.85 13.31 70.48
C MET A 1 -14.50 13.37 69.81
N THR A 2 -14.31 12.52 68.81
CA THR A 2 -13.02 11.94 68.41
C THR A 2 -12.34 12.65 67.24
N GLU A 3 -11.02 12.59 67.35
CA GLU A 3 -9.93 12.95 66.45
C GLU A 3 -9.98 12.38 65.03
N LYS A 4 -9.24 13.10 64.17
CA LYS A 4 -8.31 12.64 63.12
C LYS A 4 -8.81 12.42 61.68
N SER A 5 -8.16 13.20 60.82
CA SER A 5 -8.00 13.10 59.38
C SER A 5 -7.42 11.77 58.92
N ARG A 6 -7.82 11.32 57.71
CA ARG A 6 -7.03 10.46 56.81
C ARG A 6 -7.67 10.29 55.41
N ASN A 7 -6.82 10.46 54.38
CA ASN A 7 -6.85 9.96 52.98
C ASN A 7 -7.94 10.53 52.06
N LEU A 8 -7.69 11.29 50.98
CA LEU A 8 -6.71 11.30 49.87
C LEU A 8 -6.73 10.06 48.95
N PHE A 9 -7.13 10.33 47.69
CA PHE A 9 -7.18 9.49 46.49
C PHE A 9 -8.15 8.30 46.47
N TYR A 10 -9.13 8.31 45.55
CA TYR A 10 -9.29 7.27 44.52
C TYR A 10 -10.32 7.70 43.45
N LYS A 11 -9.77 8.00 42.26
CA LYS A 11 -10.24 7.67 40.90
C LYS A 11 -11.61 8.16 40.39
N PHE A 12 -11.52 9.25 39.64
CA PHE A 12 -12.41 9.61 38.52
C PHE A 12 -12.24 8.56 37.40
N VAL A 13 -13.16 7.59 37.31
CA VAL A 13 -13.36 6.74 36.13
C VAL A 13 -14.83 6.89 35.77
N GLY A 14 -15.11 7.55 34.65
CA GLY A 14 -16.46 7.68 34.16
C GLY A 14 -16.53 8.58 32.94
N GLY A 15 -16.71 7.98 31.76
CA GLY A 15 -17.25 8.67 30.60
C GLY A 15 -16.41 8.63 29.33
N VAL A 16 -16.08 7.44 28.80
CA VAL A 16 -15.94 7.32 27.34
C VAL A 16 -17.34 7.02 26.82
N THR A 17 -17.95 8.00 26.19
CA THR A 17 -19.29 7.94 25.63
C THR A 17 -19.35 6.90 24.52
N VAL A 18 -20.40 6.07 24.55
CA VAL A 18 -20.68 4.97 23.61
C VAL A 18 -20.78 5.44 22.13
N ALA A 19 -20.84 6.75 21.88
CA ALA A 19 -20.93 7.33 20.54
C ALA A 19 -19.66 7.11 19.68
N THR A 20 -18.47 6.98 20.26
CA THR A 20 -17.23 6.79 19.49
C THR A 20 -17.07 5.38 18.94
N LEU A 21 -17.65 4.36 19.59
CA LEU A 21 -17.59 2.97 19.11
C LEU A 21 -18.54 2.73 17.93
N VAL A 22 -19.66 3.48 17.87
CA VAL A 22 -20.60 3.39 16.75
C VAL A 22 -20.06 4.12 15.52
N ALA A 23 -19.29 5.19 15.67
CA ALA A 23 -18.69 5.93 14.55
C ALA A 23 -17.61 5.12 13.80
N ILE A 24 -16.82 4.31 14.51
CA ILE A 24 -15.80 3.44 13.85
C ILE A 24 -16.47 2.25 13.16
N GLY A 25 -17.57 1.71 13.73
CA GLY A 25 -18.34 0.63 13.12
C GLY A 25 -19.18 1.07 11.90
N LEU A 26 -19.75 2.28 11.93
CA LEU A 26 -20.53 2.83 10.82
C LEU A 26 -19.66 3.32 9.65
N TRP A 27 -18.41 3.73 9.90
CA TRP A 27 -17.49 4.07 8.81
C TRP A 27 -17.06 2.83 8.01
N TRP A 28 -16.96 1.67 8.65
CA TRP A 28 -16.78 0.37 7.97
C TRP A 28 -18.03 -0.08 7.22
N LEU A 29 -19.23 0.14 7.75
CA LEU A 29 -20.47 -0.29 7.07
C LEU A 29 -20.84 0.60 5.87
N ASN A 30 -20.42 1.87 5.86
CA ASN A 30 -20.67 2.80 4.76
C ASN A 30 -19.58 2.76 3.68
N SER A 31 -18.52 1.95 3.86
CA SER A 31 -17.50 1.61 2.86
C SER A 31 -17.84 0.32 2.09
N LEU A 32 -18.95 -0.35 2.43
CA LEU A 32 -19.40 -1.59 1.80
C LEU A 32 -20.36 -1.37 0.61
N ASP A 33 -20.84 -0.14 0.39
CA ASP A 33 -21.69 0.18 -0.77
C ASP A 33 -20.90 0.41 -2.07
N ASP A 34 -19.55 0.47 -2.01
CA ASP A 34 -18.68 0.57 -3.19
C ASP A 34 -18.16 -0.82 -3.67
N GLU A 35 -18.52 -1.92 -2.98
CA GLU A 35 -18.09 -3.27 -3.40
C GLU A 35 -18.90 -3.84 -4.58
N GLU A 36 -20.16 -3.39 -4.79
CA GLU A 36 -20.96 -3.89 -5.91
C GLU A 36 -20.39 -3.44 -7.26
N GLU A 37 -19.93 -2.18 -7.39
CA GLU A 37 -19.42 -1.62 -8.66
C GLU A 37 -18.03 -2.18 -9.05
N PHE A 38 -17.23 -2.61 -8.06
CA PHE A 38 -15.91 -3.23 -8.30
C PHE A 38 -15.95 -4.77 -8.39
N SER A 39 -16.97 -5.41 -7.81
CA SER A 39 -17.21 -6.84 -8.06
C SER A 39 -17.52 -7.11 -9.54
N ASP A 40 -18.20 -6.18 -10.20
CA ASP A 40 -18.36 -6.15 -11.66
C ASP A 40 -17.03 -5.93 -12.39
N PHE A 41 -16.10 -5.14 -11.84
CA PHE A 41 -14.76 -4.95 -12.42
C PHE A 41 -13.89 -6.22 -12.39
N ILE A 42 -14.02 -7.04 -11.35
CA ILE A 42 -13.26 -8.30 -11.22
C ILE A 42 -13.98 -9.49 -11.90
N GLN A 43 -15.31 -9.51 -11.95
CA GLN A 43 -16.08 -10.59 -12.58
C GLN A 43 -16.28 -10.44 -14.10
N ASN A 44 -16.18 -9.24 -14.67
CA ASN A 44 -16.38 -9.02 -16.12
C ASN A 44 -15.10 -9.10 -16.98
N ALA A 45 -14.00 -9.63 -16.44
CA ALA A 45 -12.75 -9.82 -17.20
C ALA A 45 -12.89 -10.79 -18.40
N ASP A 46 -14.03 -11.47 -18.55
CA ASP A 46 -14.35 -12.38 -19.66
C ASP A 46 -15.34 -11.82 -20.70
N ASN A 47 -15.80 -10.56 -20.62
CA ASN A 47 -16.67 -9.99 -21.64
C ASN A 47 -16.21 -8.61 -22.13
N ASP A 48 -15.92 -8.58 -23.43
CA ASP A 48 -15.50 -7.49 -24.32
C ASP A 48 -16.39 -6.24 -24.17
N SER A 49 -16.18 -5.46 -23.10
CA SER A 49 -16.88 -4.21 -22.85
C SER A 49 -15.88 -3.05 -22.83
N ASN A 50 -16.02 -2.15 -23.79
CA ASN A 50 -15.32 -0.88 -23.85
C ASN A 50 -15.73 -0.03 -22.63
N ILE A 51 -14.93 -0.09 -21.57
CA ILE A 51 -15.10 0.77 -20.39
C ILE A 51 -14.61 2.17 -20.77
N ASN A 52 -15.56 3.08 -20.98
CA ASN A 52 -15.29 4.48 -21.28
C ASN A 52 -14.98 5.20 -19.96
N PHE A 53 -13.70 5.43 -19.67
CA PHE A 53 -13.26 6.10 -18.44
C PHE A 53 -13.66 7.58 -18.48
N ASN A 54 -14.69 7.93 -17.71
CA ASN A 54 -15.11 9.32 -17.48
C ASN A 54 -14.13 9.99 -16.49
N GLU A 55 -13.64 11.19 -16.84
CA GLU A 55 -12.44 11.88 -16.30
C GLU A 55 -12.47 12.33 -14.81
N ASN A 56 -13.34 11.79 -13.95
CA ASN A 56 -13.54 12.30 -12.58
C ASN A 56 -13.31 11.31 -11.43
N HIS A 57 -12.87 10.08 -11.69
CA HIS A 57 -12.51 9.14 -10.61
C HIS A 57 -11.03 9.27 -10.24
N THR A 58 -10.72 9.45 -8.96
CA THR A 58 -9.34 9.42 -8.47
C THR A 58 -8.76 8.03 -8.70
N LYS A 59 -7.58 7.95 -9.34
CA LYS A 59 -6.88 6.68 -9.59
C LYS A 59 -6.75 5.85 -8.30
N ILE A 60 -6.82 4.53 -8.45
CA ILE A 60 -6.68 3.60 -7.33
C ILE A 60 -5.28 3.74 -6.72
N LYS A 61 -5.21 3.98 -5.41
CA LYS A 61 -3.94 4.10 -4.70
C LYS A 61 -3.26 2.75 -4.54
N ILE A 62 -1.99 2.68 -4.93
CA ILE A 62 -1.16 1.50 -4.71
C ILE A 62 0.10 1.89 -3.96
N VAL A 63 0.55 1.02 -3.06
CA VAL A 63 1.83 1.16 -2.36
C VAL A 63 2.73 0.00 -2.78
N ILE A 64 3.93 0.33 -3.25
CA ILE A 64 4.94 -0.64 -3.66
C ILE A 64 6.18 -0.46 -2.79
N SER A 65 6.61 -1.53 -2.13
CA SER A 65 7.89 -1.55 -1.44
C SER A 65 9.02 -1.46 -2.46
N GLY A 66 9.93 -0.51 -2.30
CA GLY A 66 10.94 -0.24 -3.33
C GLY A 66 12.13 -1.20 -3.30
N LYS A 67 12.54 -1.67 -2.11
CA LYS A 67 13.67 -2.60 -1.98
C LYS A 67 13.31 -3.96 -2.59
N ASN A 68 14.25 -4.57 -3.31
CA ASN A 68 14.11 -5.87 -3.99
C ASN A 68 13.02 -5.97 -5.08
N ILE A 69 12.18 -4.93 -5.26
CA ILE A 69 11.14 -4.88 -6.30
C ILE A 69 11.45 -3.81 -7.34
N ILE A 70 11.68 -2.56 -6.90
CA ILE A 70 11.90 -1.41 -7.79
C ILE A 70 13.39 -1.10 -7.96
N LEU A 71 14.16 -1.23 -6.88
CA LEU A 71 15.59 -0.96 -6.85
C LEU A 71 16.37 -2.14 -7.44
N ASN A 72 17.47 -1.82 -8.13
CA ASN A 72 18.31 -2.80 -8.79
C ASN A 72 18.98 -3.73 -7.76
N SER A 73 18.93 -5.05 -8.01
CA SER A 73 19.47 -6.05 -7.07
C SER A 73 21.00 -6.00 -6.93
N SER A 74 21.71 -5.55 -7.97
CA SER A 74 23.17 -5.40 -7.97
C SER A 74 23.62 -4.05 -7.43
N ASN A 75 22.86 -2.99 -7.71
CA ASN A 75 23.09 -1.65 -7.16
C ASN A 75 21.81 -1.11 -6.51
N PRO A 76 21.56 -1.41 -5.21
CA PRO A 76 20.31 -1.07 -4.53
C PRO A 76 20.14 0.44 -4.26
N LYS A 77 20.99 1.29 -4.84
CA LYS A 77 20.89 2.75 -4.82
C LYS A 77 20.23 3.32 -6.08
N GLU A 78 19.98 2.49 -7.08
CA GLU A 78 19.44 2.88 -8.39
C GLU A 78 18.16 2.10 -8.70
N ILE A 79 17.27 2.67 -9.51
CA ILE A 79 16.10 1.96 -10.02
C ILE A 79 16.55 0.97 -11.10
N ASP A 80 15.92 -0.20 -11.14
CA ASP A 80 16.07 -1.11 -12.28
C ASP A 80 15.28 -0.58 -13.49
N ASP A 81 15.95 -0.42 -14.63
CA ASP A 81 15.37 0.06 -15.88
C ASP A 81 14.13 -0.74 -16.30
N LYS A 82 14.08 -2.04 -16.00
CA LYS A 82 12.89 -2.88 -16.27
C LYS A 82 11.67 -2.43 -15.46
N GLN A 83 11.90 -1.94 -14.25
CA GLN A 83 10.85 -1.47 -13.37
C GLN A 83 10.34 -0.09 -13.78
N ILE A 84 11.13 0.71 -14.49
CA ILE A 84 10.68 2.00 -15.04
C ILE A 84 9.54 1.79 -16.04
N ALA A 85 9.70 0.86 -16.99
CA ALA A 85 8.66 0.56 -17.97
C ALA A 85 7.38 0.03 -17.30
N THR A 86 7.56 -0.83 -16.30
CA THR A 86 6.49 -1.40 -15.47
C THR A 86 5.74 -0.31 -14.70
N LEU A 87 6.46 0.58 -14.01
CA LEU A 87 5.86 1.69 -13.27
C LEU A 87 5.14 2.68 -14.21
N PHE A 88 5.69 2.94 -15.39
CA PHE A 88 5.05 3.77 -16.41
C PHE A 88 3.70 3.18 -16.84
N ALA A 89 3.65 1.88 -17.18
CA ALA A 89 2.40 1.23 -17.57
C ALA A 89 1.35 1.21 -16.44
N LEU A 90 1.78 1.05 -15.18
CA LEU A 90 0.88 1.13 -14.03
C LEU A 90 0.37 2.55 -13.78
N SER A 91 1.15 3.58 -14.13
CA SER A 91 0.81 4.97 -13.83
C SER A 91 -0.44 5.46 -14.54
N ASP A 92 -0.88 4.81 -15.62
CA ASP A 92 -2.11 5.15 -16.34
C ASP A 92 -3.35 4.93 -15.46
N ASN A 93 -3.38 3.85 -14.68
CA ASN A 93 -4.55 3.42 -13.91
C ASN A 93 -4.41 3.63 -12.40
N PHE A 94 -3.18 3.75 -11.90
CA PHE A 94 -2.91 3.74 -10.48
C PHE A 94 -2.24 5.03 -10.00
N ASP A 95 -2.61 5.45 -8.78
CA ASP A 95 -1.86 6.45 -8.04
C ASP A 95 -0.77 5.76 -7.21
N ILE A 96 0.48 5.87 -7.67
CA ILE A 96 1.58 5.05 -7.18
C ILE A 96 2.35 5.75 -6.06
N TYR A 97 2.47 5.05 -4.93
CA TYR A 97 3.36 5.38 -3.83
C TYR A 97 4.46 4.33 -3.74
N ILE A 98 5.72 4.78 -3.63
CA ILE A 98 6.87 3.91 -3.48
C ILE A 98 7.42 4.10 -2.07
N VAL A 99 7.58 3.03 -1.30
CA VAL A 99 8.10 3.10 0.08
C VAL A 99 9.40 2.32 0.19
N ILE A 100 10.49 3.01 0.50
CA ILE A 100 11.83 2.42 0.54
C ILE A 100 12.34 2.42 1.98
N GLN A 101 12.74 1.24 2.46
CA GLN A 101 13.45 1.14 3.73
C GLN A 101 14.94 1.44 3.53
N VAL A 102 15.44 2.43 4.25
CA VAL A 102 16.84 2.89 4.22
C VAL A 102 17.47 2.78 5.60
N LYS A 103 18.79 2.66 5.64
CA LYS A 103 19.59 2.60 6.87
C LYS A 103 19.81 3.98 7.47
N ASP A 104 20.08 4.98 6.63
CA ASP A 104 20.44 6.33 7.04
C ASP A 104 20.09 7.37 5.97
N GLU A 105 20.24 8.65 6.32
CA GLU A 105 19.95 9.78 5.44
C GLU A 105 20.87 9.85 4.21
N ASN A 106 22.10 9.31 4.30
CA ASN A 106 23.00 9.30 3.16
C ASN A 106 22.48 8.34 2.09
N GLU A 107 22.10 7.12 2.47
CA GLU A 107 21.47 6.15 1.57
C GLU A 107 20.16 6.72 0.97
N GLN A 108 19.34 7.36 1.79
CA GLN A 108 18.13 8.05 1.32
C GLN A 108 18.44 9.09 0.24
N ASN A 109 19.41 9.96 0.48
CA ASN A 109 19.78 11.03 -0.45
C ASN A 109 20.35 10.47 -1.76
N GLU A 110 21.18 9.43 -1.68
CA GLU A 110 21.73 8.76 -2.86
C GLU A 110 20.62 8.15 -3.72
N ILE A 111 19.70 7.40 -3.10
CA ILE A 111 18.55 6.80 -3.80
C ILE A 111 17.67 7.90 -4.40
N PHE A 112 17.26 8.89 -3.61
CA PHE A 112 16.41 9.98 -4.09
C PHE A 112 17.03 10.73 -5.28
N ASN A 113 18.33 11.04 -5.21
CA ASN A 113 19.06 11.69 -6.29
C ASN A 113 19.19 10.82 -7.54
N SER A 114 19.21 9.49 -7.38
CA SER A 114 19.17 8.56 -8.51
C SER A 114 17.79 8.53 -9.16
N ILE A 115 16.74 8.30 -8.35
CA ILE A 115 15.34 8.22 -8.78
C ILE A 115 14.91 9.48 -9.54
N SER A 116 15.18 10.65 -8.96
CA SER A 116 14.77 11.95 -9.53
C SER A 116 15.40 12.29 -10.88
N LYS A 117 16.44 11.56 -11.32
CA LYS A 117 17.06 11.75 -12.64
C LYS A 117 16.27 11.09 -13.77
N HIS A 118 15.44 10.10 -13.48
CA HIS A 118 14.68 9.38 -14.50
C HIS A 118 13.52 10.22 -15.04
N GLU A 119 13.25 10.09 -16.34
CA GLU A 119 12.27 10.95 -17.04
C GLU A 119 10.85 10.80 -16.51
N ILE A 120 10.45 9.61 -16.08
CA ILE A 120 9.11 9.37 -15.50
C ILE A 120 8.84 10.24 -14.27
N PHE A 121 9.88 10.63 -13.51
CA PHE A 121 9.73 11.53 -12.36
C PHE A 121 9.89 13.01 -12.76
N LYS A 122 10.79 13.31 -13.71
CA LYS A 122 11.00 14.69 -14.20
C LYS A 122 9.79 15.28 -14.92
N THR A 123 9.13 14.45 -15.72
CA THR A 123 7.93 14.84 -16.47
C THR A 123 6.68 14.90 -15.59
N GLY A 124 6.75 14.36 -14.37
CA GLY A 124 5.63 14.30 -13.43
C GLY A 124 4.66 13.14 -13.66
N ILE A 125 4.96 12.20 -14.58
CA ILE A 125 4.18 10.97 -14.76
C ILE A 125 4.07 10.23 -13.42
N LEU A 126 5.20 10.10 -12.72
CA LEU A 126 5.23 9.74 -11.30
C LEU A 126 5.64 10.94 -10.46
N ASN A 127 4.90 11.15 -9.39
CA ASN A 127 5.18 12.23 -8.46
C ASN A 127 6.31 11.82 -7.51
N ILE A 128 7.46 12.49 -7.61
CA ILE A 128 8.62 12.23 -6.74
C ILE A 128 8.28 12.38 -5.24
N ASN A 129 7.30 13.20 -4.87
CA ASN A 129 6.85 13.36 -3.49
C ASN A 129 6.09 12.15 -2.93
N LYS A 130 5.75 11.17 -3.79
CA LYS A 130 5.15 9.88 -3.41
C LYS A 130 6.21 8.78 -3.28
N VAL A 131 7.49 9.13 -3.39
CA VAL A 131 8.62 8.27 -3.01
C VAL A 131 8.95 8.59 -1.55
N LEU A 132 8.56 7.68 -0.66
CA LEU A 132 8.65 7.83 0.78
C LEU A 132 9.72 6.90 1.35
N PHE A 133 10.36 7.33 2.44
CA PHE A 133 11.43 6.59 3.07
C PHE A 133 11.11 6.28 4.52
N CYS A 134 11.58 5.14 5.02
CA CYS A 134 11.49 4.77 6.43
C CYS A 134 12.74 4.01 6.87
N SER A 135 13.04 4.03 8.17
CA SER A 135 14.22 3.33 8.71
C SER A 135 13.97 1.87 9.09
N THR A 136 12.71 1.47 9.27
CA THR A 136 12.35 0.14 9.81
C THR A 136 11.36 -0.59 8.91
N ALA A 137 11.40 -1.93 8.95
CA ALA A 137 10.45 -2.75 8.18
C ALA A 137 8.98 -2.49 8.59
N PRO A 138 8.62 -2.34 9.89
CA PRO A 138 7.28 -1.93 10.30
C PRO A 138 6.91 -0.51 9.84
N GLY A 139 7.91 0.37 9.66
CA GLY A 139 7.73 1.74 9.17
C GLY A 139 7.01 1.79 7.82
N LYS A 140 7.32 0.85 6.90
CA LYS A 140 6.62 0.72 5.61
C LYS A 140 5.11 0.59 5.82
N GLY A 141 4.77 -0.27 6.76
CA GLY A 141 3.41 -0.56 7.15
C GLY A 141 2.66 0.59 7.80
N HIS A 142 3.35 1.39 8.62
CA HIS A 142 2.77 2.61 9.19
C HIS A 142 2.47 3.63 8.09
N ILE A 143 3.39 3.83 7.14
CA ILE A 143 3.18 4.71 6.00
C ILE A 143 2.00 4.22 5.15
N ALA A 144 1.95 2.93 4.82
CA ALA A 144 0.86 2.33 4.05
C ALA A 144 -0.51 2.57 4.70
N ARG A 145 -0.63 2.41 6.02
CA ARG A 145 -1.89 2.69 6.73
C ARG A 145 -2.36 4.15 6.62
N HIS A 146 -1.45 5.12 6.54
CA HIS A 146 -1.84 6.53 6.37
C HIS A 146 -2.20 6.86 4.92
N ILE A 147 -1.64 6.12 3.96
CA ILE A 147 -1.97 6.28 2.53
C ILE A 147 -3.35 5.69 2.23
N GLU A 148 -3.71 4.63 2.96
CA GLU A 148 -4.90 3.79 2.74
C GLU A 148 -4.94 3.27 1.30
N PRO A 149 -3.92 2.51 0.86
CA PRO A 149 -3.90 1.96 -0.49
C PRO A 149 -4.93 0.84 -0.62
N TYR A 150 -5.47 0.69 -1.83
CA TYR A 150 -6.27 -0.46 -2.17
C TYR A 150 -5.40 -1.70 -2.42
N ILE A 151 -4.18 -1.46 -2.96
CA ILE A 151 -3.21 -2.51 -3.30
C ILE A 151 -1.88 -2.26 -2.61
N PHE A 152 -1.36 -3.27 -1.93
CA PHE A 152 -0.03 -3.23 -1.32
C PHE A 152 0.86 -4.34 -1.84
N ILE A 153 2.04 -3.97 -2.33
CA ILE A 153 3.02 -4.88 -2.96
C ILE A 153 4.30 -4.89 -2.14
N ASP A 154 4.75 -6.07 -1.71
CA ASP A 154 5.96 -6.25 -0.90
C ASP A 154 6.64 -7.59 -1.19
N ASP A 155 7.94 -7.69 -0.95
CA ASP A 155 8.73 -8.91 -1.12
C ASP A 155 8.75 -9.77 0.17
N ASN A 156 8.41 -9.17 1.31
CA ASN A 156 8.46 -9.81 2.60
C ASN A 156 7.11 -10.47 2.97
N VAL A 157 7.13 -11.80 3.06
CA VAL A 157 5.96 -12.64 3.39
C VAL A 157 5.29 -12.23 4.70
N GLU A 158 6.07 -11.98 5.77
CA GLU A 158 5.53 -11.59 7.09
C GLU A 158 4.82 -10.24 7.02
N THR A 159 5.36 -9.30 6.23
CA THR A 159 4.73 -8.00 5.98
C THR A 159 3.39 -8.20 5.28
N ILE A 160 3.34 -8.96 4.18
CA ILE A 160 2.09 -9.27 3.49
C ILE A 160 1.08 -9.96 4.39
N GLU A 161 1.51 -10.92 5.21
CA GLU A 161 0.65 -11.66 6.13
C GLU A 161 -0.01 -10.74 7.18
N ASN A 162 0.71 -9.71 7.62
CA ASN A 162 0.23 -8.69 8.55
C ASN A 162 -0.69 -7.67 7.87
N PHE A 163 -0.39 -7.24 6.64
CA PHE A 163 -1.13 -6.19 5.94
C PHE A 163 -2.38 -6.67 5.19
N SER A 164 -2.40 -7.92 4.73
CA SER A 164 -3.55 -8.53 4.05
C SER A 164 -4.85 -8.54 4.89
N LYS A 165 -4.77 -8.31 6.20
CA LYS A 165 -5.95 -8.18 7.08
C LYS A 165 -6.63 -6.81 6.98
N PHE A 166 -5.94 -5.80 6.45
CA PHE A 166 -6.37 -4.40 6.46
C PHE A 166 -6.46 -3.79 5.06
N ILE A 167 -5.84 -4.44 4.07
CA ILE A 167 -5.73 -3.93 2.71
C ILE A 167 -6.54 -4.85 1.80
N PRO A 168 -7.46 -4.31 0.97
CA PRO A 168 -8.35 -5.10 0.12
C PRO A 168 -7.61 -6.11 -0.76
N ARG A 169 -6.44 -5.74 -1.27
CA ARG A 169 -5.61 -6.60 -2.10
C ARG A 169 -4.13 -6.46 -1.78
N THR A 170 -3.43 -7.57 -1.67
CA THR A 170 -1.97 -7.56 -1.50
C THR A 170 -1.28 -8.47 -2.51
N ILE A 171 -0.06 -8.11 -2.89
CA ILE A 171 0.75 -8.88 -3.84
C ILE A 171 2.10 -9.14 -3.21
N CYS A 172 2.46 -10.42 -3.08
CA CYS A 172 3.76 -10.84 -2.58
C CYS A 172 4.68 -11.16 -3.76
N ILE A 173 5.81 -10.45 -3.86
CA ILE A 173 6.84 -10.71 -4.87
C ILE A 173 7.90 -11.63 -4.26
N THR A 174 7.85 -12.92 -4.60
CA THR A 174 8.78 -13.91 -4.06
C THR A 174 8.93 -15.10 -5.00
N GLU A 175 10.11 -15.72 -5.02
CA GLU A 175 10.36 -17.02 -5.69
C GLU A 175 9.94 -18.20 -4.81
N SER A 176 9.63 -17.94 -3.54
CA SER A 176 9.15 -18.97 -2.62
C SER A 176 7.66 -19.19 -2.76
N ASP A 177 7.18 -20.34 -2.30
CA ASP A 177 5.75 -20.67 -2.28
C ASP A 177 5.24 -20.74 -0.83
N PRO A 178 5.04 -19.57 -0.17
CA PRO A 178 4.73 -19.51 1.25
C PRO A 178 3.32 -20.06 1.52
N ILE A 179 3.28 -21.18 2.24
CA ILE A 179 2.03 -21.87 2.60
C ILE A 179 1.09 -20.94 3.38
N SER A 180 1.62 -20.05 4.22
CA SER A 180 0.81 -19.11 5.03
C SER A 180 0.01 -18.09 4.21
N LEU A 181 0.38 -17.86 2.95
CA LEU A 181 -0.32 -16.93 2.06
C LEU A 181 -1.32 -17.62 1.12
N LYS A 182 -1.23 -18.94 0.93
CA LYS A 182 -2.05 -19.68 -0.06
C LYS A 182 -3.54 -19.67 0.25
N ASP A 183 -3.89 -19.70 1.53
CA ASP A 183 -5.29 -19.78 1.96
C ASP A 183 -5.98 -18.40 1.97
N LYS A 184 -5.26 -17.33 1.64
CA LYS A 184 -5.80 -15.96 1.64
C LYS A 184 -6.31 -15.60 0.25
N ASN A 185 -7.61 -15.31 0.15
CA ASN A 185 -8.30 -14.96 -1.09
C ASN A 185 -7.86 -13.61 -1.69
N ASN A 186 -7.30 -12.71 -0.88
CA ASN A 186 -6.90 -11.38 -1.28
C ASN A 186 -5.39 -11.20 -1.50
N VAL A 187 -4.63 -12.30 -1.47
CA VAL A 187 -3.18 -12.30 -1.68
C VAL A 187 -2.85 -12.94 -3.02
N GLU A 188 -2.12 -12.21 -3.86
CA GLU A 188 -1.53 -12.75 -5.08
C GLU A 188 -0.04 -13.01 -4.84
N ILE A 189 0.47 -14.17 -5.26
CA ILE A 189 1.90 -14.51 -5.16
C ILE A 189 2.46 -14.56 -6.58
N VAL A 190 3.49 -13.76 -6.84
CA VAL A 190 4.19 -13.70 -8.12
C VAL A 190 5.69 -13.60 -7.88
N ASN A 191 6.51 -13.91 -8.89
CA ASN A 191 7.97 -13.77 -8.77
C ASN A 191 8.54 -12.44 -9.27
N SER A 192 7.73 -11.59 -9.92
CA SER A 192 8.19 -10.29 -10.42
C SER A 192 7.00 -9.34 -10.62
N LEU A 193 7.27 -8.02 -10.55
CA LEU A 193 6.25 -6.99 -10.72
C LEU A 193 5.61 -7.02 -12.13
N GLU A 194 6.39 -7.38 -13.15
CA GLU A 194 5.94 -7.50 -14.55
C GLU A 194 4.86 -8.58 -14.74
N LYS A 195 4.86 -9.61 -13.89
CA LYS A 195 3.93 -10.74 -13.97
C LYS A 195 2.72 -10.59 -13.05
N CYS A 196 2.64 -9.51 -12.28
CA CYS A 196 1.44 -9.18 -11.51
C CYS A 196 0.24 -9.11 -12.44
N SER A 197 -0.90 -9.60 -11.99
CA SER A 197 -2.16 -9.48 -12.74
C SER A 197 -2.58 -8.03 -13.00
N LEU A 198 -2.02 -7.06 -12.28
CA LEU A 198 -2.15 -5.63 -12.56
C LEU A 198 -1.69 -5.25 -13.98
N MET A 199 -0.78 -6.02 -14.57
CA MET A 199 -0.31 -5.81 -15.94
C MET A 199 -1.23 -6.37 -17.02
N LYS A 200 -2.25 -7.14 -16.63
CA LYS A 200 -3.24 -7.68 -17.57
C LYS A 200 -4.33 -6.66 -17.91
N PHE A 201 -4.39 -5.54 -17.20
CA PHE A 201 -5.26 -4.41 -17.54
C PHE A 201 -4.69 -3.67 -18.76
N LYS A 202 -4.84 -4.27 -19.95
CA LYS A 202 -4.77 -3.52 -21.21
C LYS A 202 -6.13 -2.93 -21.48
N ILE A 203 -6.24 -1.62 -21.34
CA ILE A 203 -7.36 -0.87 -21.92
C ILE A 203 -7.07 -0.82 -23.43
N ASN A 204 -7.94 -1.45 -24.23
CA ASN A 204 -7.94 -1.29 -25.69
C ASN A 204 -8.34 0.14 -26.06
#